data_AF-A0A1Y2X6H3-F1
#
_entry.id   AF-A0A1Y2X6H3-F1
#
_cell.length_a   1.000
_cell.length_b   1.000
_cell.length_c   1.000
_cell.angle_alpha   90.00
_cell.angle_beta   90.00
_cell.angle_gamma   90.00
#
_symmetry.space_group_name_H-M   'P 1'
#
loop_
_entity.id
_entity.type
_entity.pdbx_description
1 polymer ?
#
loop_
_entity_poly.entity_id
_entity_poly.type
_entity_poly.pdbx_seq_one_letter_code
_entity_poly.pdbx_strand_id
1 'polypeptide(L)'
;CLEPFCNASPFKRKADLLRHYLHRHRDANQKTPFHCDWKRCQRSKEPFYRLDHCREHYRDYHQEDLSRRGPNKENSEWWKSRKVDITWWRCPKCLSRIAIDSKGFQCAKCKTTCEPERRKLR
;
A
#
# COMPACT_ATOMS: atom_id res chain seq x y z
N CYS A 1 -9.24 -19.30 -16.04
CA CYS A 1 -7.78 -19.32 -16.27
C CYS A 1 -7.53 -20.34 -17.38
N LEU A 2 -6.52 -20.16 -18.23
CA LEU A 2 -6.16 -21.12 -19.28
C LEU A 2 -4.92 -21.96 -18.91
N GLU A 3 -4.32 -21.73 -17.74
CA GLU A 3 -3.18 -22.52 -17.27
C GLU A 3 -3.60 -23.96 -16.97
N PRO A 4 -2.83 -24.96 -17.42
CA PRO A 4 -3.08 -26.36 -17.11
C PRO A 4 -3.24 -26.58 -15.60
N PHE A 5 -4.21 -27.39 -15.22
CA PHE A 5 -4.51 -27.76 -13.82
C PHE A 5 -4.89 -26.59 -12.89
N CYS A 6 -5.16 -25.38 -13.42
CA CYS A 6 -5.67 -24.28 -12.62
C CYS A 6 -7.15 -24.48 -12.29
N ASN A 7 -7.48 -24.50 -10.99
CA ASN A 7 -8.84 -24.69 -10.48
C ASN A 7 -9.59 -23.37 -10.24
N ALA A 8 -9.12 -22.25 -10.80
CA ALA A 8 -9.78 -20.96 -10.59
C ALA A 8 -11.08 -20.84 -11.39
N SER A 9 -12.16 -20.46 -10.70
CA SER A 9 -13.45 -20.15 -11.31
C SER A 9 -13.34 -19.07 -12.40
N PRO A 10 -14.27 -19.03 -13.36
CA PRO A 10 -14.29 -18.00 -14.41
C PRO A 10 -14.29 -16.58 -13.82
N PHE A 11 -13.49 -15.70 -14.43
CA PHE A 11 -13.37 -14.31 -14.00
C PHE A 11 -14.29 -13.41 -14.82
N LYS A 12 -15.09 -12.58 -14.15
CA LYS A 12 -16.00 -11.63 -14.81
C LYS A 12 -15.27 -10.44 -15.46
N ARG A 13 -14.07 -10.10 -14.99
CA ARG A 13 -13.29 -8.95 -15.49
C ARG A 13 -11.88 -9.36 -15.89
N LYS A 14 -11.40 -8.82 -17.02
CA LYS A 14 -10.01 -9.00 -17.49
C LYS A 14 -8.98 -8.62 -16.41
N ALA A 15 -9.23 -7.55 -15.65
CA ALA A 15 -8.34 -7.11 -14.58
C ALA A 15 -8.17 -8.16 -13.46
N ASP A 16 -9.23 -8.89 -13.12
CA ASP A 16 -9.17 -9.93 -12.09
C ASP A 16 -8.44 -11.18 -12.61
N LEU A 17 -8.64 -11.53 -13.89
CA LEU A 17 -7.87 -12.59 -14.56
C LEU A 17 -6.37 -12.26 -14.62
N LEU A 18 -6.00 -11.05 -15.06
CA LEU A 18 -4.60 -10.62 -15.11
C LEU A 18 -3.95 -10.66 -13.72
N ARG A 19 -4.65 -10.18 -12.69
CA ARG A 19 -4.20 -10.26 -11.30
C ARG A 19 -4.01 -11.71 -10.84
N HIS A 20 -4.92 -12.60 -11.21
CA HIS A 20 -4.81 -14.02 -10.91
C HIS A 20 -3.55 -14.63 -11.52
N TYR A 21 -3.30 -14.40 -12.82
CA TYR A 21 -2.07 -14.87 -13.48
C TYR A 21 -0.80 -14.34 -12.80
N LEU A 22 -0.75 -13.04 -12.52
CA LEU A 22 0.41 -12.39 -11.90
C LEU A 22 0.76 -12.99 -10.52
N HIS A 23 -0.24 -13.44 -9.75
CA HIS A 23 -0.01 -13.93 -8.39
C HIS A 23 -0.02 -15.46 -8.26
N ARG A 24 -0.75 -16.19 -9.10
CA ARG A 24 -0.86 -17.65 -9.03
C ARG A 24 0.08 -18.38 -9.97
N HIS A 25 0.34 -17.82 -11.15
CA HIS A 25 1.07 -18.53 -12.21
C HIS A 25 2.44 -17.94 -12.51
N ARG A 26 2.69 -16.69 -12.09
CA ARG A 26 4.05 -16.14 -12.18
C ARG A 26 5.00 -16.87 -11.24
N ASP A 27 6.21 -17.15 -11.71
CA ASP A 27 7.30 -17.67 -10.87
C ASP A 27 7.50 -16.82 -9.62
N ALA A 28 7.76 -17.48 -8.49
CA ALA A 28 8.01 -16.81 -7.22
C ALA A 28 9.16 -15.78 -7.33
N ASN A 29 10.20 -16.11 -8.11
CA ASN A 29 11.36 -15.25 -8.34
C ASN A 29 11.05 -13.99 -9.15
N GLN A 30 9.92 -13.95 -9.86
CA GLN A 30 9.50 -12.79 -10.64
C GLN A 30 8.46 -11.91 -9.91
N LYS A 31 8.00 -12.32 -8.72
CA LYS A 31 7.07 -11.51 -7.93
C LYS A 31 7.86 -10.48 -7.14
N THR A 32 7.62 -9.20 -7.40
CA THR A 32 8.22 -8.13 -6.61
C THR A 32 7.67 -8.17 -5.18
N PRO A 33 8.52 -8.40 -4.16
CA PRO A 33 8.08 -8.40 -2.78
C PRO A 33 7.93 -6.96 -2.25
N PHE A 34 6.92 -6.74 -1.42
CA PHE A 34 6.69 -5.51 -0.68
C PHE A 34 6.92 -5.78 0.81
N HIS A 35 8.13 -5.45 1.27
CA HIS A 35 8.52 -5.60 2.66
C HIS A 35 7.96 -4.45 3.50
N CYS A 36 7.56 -4.77 4.73
CA CYS A 36 7.31 -3.74 5.73
C CYS A 36 8.64 -3.14 6.20
N ASP A 37 8.77 -1.81 6.20
CA ASP A 37 10.01 -1.11 6.61
C ASP A 37 10.08 -0.81 8.12
N TRP A 38 9.11 -1.25 8.91
CA TRP A 38 9.15 -1.16 10.37
C TRP A 38 10.10 -2.23 10.94
N LYS A 39 11.16 -1.80 11.63
CA LYS A 39 12.29 -2.64 12.09
C LYS A 39 11.91 -3.91 12.85
N ARG A 40 10.82 -3.88 13.62
CA ARG A 40 10.34 -5.02 14.45
C ARG A 40 9.12 -5.74 13.88
N CYS A 41 8.69 -5.39 12.67
CA CYS A 41 7.53 -6.03 12.06
C CYS A 41 7.92 -7.37 11.43
N GLN A 42 7.16 -8.44 11.70
CA GLN A 42 7.34 -9.74 11.06
C GLN A 42 7.28 -9.65 9.52
N ARG A 43 6.42 -8.75 9.00
CA ARG A 43 6.28 -8.48 7.56
C ARG A 43 7.49 -7.80 6.91
N SER A 44 8.51 -7.44 7.68
CA SER A 44 9.82 -7.08 7.15
C SER A 44 10.57 -8.30 6.61
N LYS A 45 10.39 -9.48 7.22
CA LYS A 45 10.97 -10.76 6.78
C LYS A 45 10.04 -11.52 5.84
N GLU A 46 8.73 -11.43 6.09
CA GLU A 46 7.69 -12.11 5.30
C GLU A 46 6.88 -11.09 4.49
N PRO A 47 7.32 -10.74 3.27
CA PRO A 47 6.76 -9.64 2.49
C PRO A 47 5.34 -9.93 1.99
N PHE A 48 4.67 -8.87 1.60
CA PHE A 48 3.47 -8.97 0.80
C PHE A 48 3.84 -9.08 -0.68
N TYR A 49 3.08 -9.83 -1.46
CA TYR A 49 3.21 -9.84 -2.93
C TYR A 49 2.15 -8.97 -3.61
N ARG A 50 1.38 -8.24 -2.81
CA ARG A 50 0.30 -7.35 -3.21
C ARG A 50 0.45 -6.01 -2.49
N LEU A 51 0.58 -4.94 -3.27
CA LEU A 51 0.81 -3.60 -2.76
C LEU A 51 -0.38 -3.08 -1.93
N ASP A 52 -1.60 -3.45 -2.28
CA ASP A 52 -2.80 -3.08 -1.53
C ASP A 52 -2.85 -3.76 -0.15
N HIS A 53 -2.47 -5.03 -0.04
CA HIS A 53 -2.35 -5.70 1.26
C HIS A 53 -1.27 -5.06 2.13
N CYS A 54 -0.13 -4.68 1.53
CA CYS A 54 0.93 -3.97 2.25
C CYS A 54 0.45 -2.59 2.74
N ARG A 55 -0.37 -1.88 1.93
CA ARG A 55 -0.97 -0.60 2.32
C ARG A 55 -1.90 -0.75 3.52
N GLU A 56 -2.79 -1.73 3.49
CA GLU A 56 -3.71 -2.03 4.59
C GLU A 56 -2.95 -2.40 5.86
N HIS A 57 -1.86 -3.15 5.74
CA HIS A 57 -0.99 -3.45 6.87
C HIS A 57 -0.41 -2.18 7.53
N TYR A 58 0.17 -1.24 6.75
CA TYR A 58 0.65 0.02 7.32
C TYR A 58 -0.47 0.82 7.98
N ARG A 59 -1.65 0.86 7.36
CA ARG A 59 -2.82 1.56 7.86
C ARG A 59 -3.32 1.00 9.18
N ASP A 60 -3.56 -0.30 9.26
CA ASP A 60 -4.33 -0.90 10.35
C ASP A 60 -3.41 -1.42 11.46
N TYR A 61 -2.29 -2.07 11.10
CA TYR A 61 -1.34 -2.63 12.08
C TYR A 61 -0.37 -1.58 12.61
N HIS A 62 0.18 -0.73 11.73
CA HIS A 62 1.07 0.36 12.14
C HIS A 62 0.33 1.68 12.43
N GLN A 63 -0.98 1.70 12.23
CA GLN A 63 -1.83 2.87 12.47
C GLN A 63 -1.38 4.11 11.68
N GLU A 64 -0.75 3.93 10.52
CA GLU A 64 -0.36 5.06 9.67
C GLU A 64 -1.58 5.76 9.05
N ASP A 65 -1.39 7.01 8.63
CA ASP A 65 -2.43 7.91 8.10
C ASP A 65 -2.82 7.65 6.64
N LEU A 66 -2.90 6.38 6.24
CA LEU A 66 -3.29 5.96 4.89
C LEU A 66 -4.81 5.79 4.78
N SER A 67 -5.47 6.74 4.11
CA SER A 67 -6.92 6.72 3.90
C SER A 67 -7.35 5.61 2.93
N ARG A 68 -8.59 5.13 3.10
CA ARG A 68 -9.21 4.19 2.17
C ARG A 68 -9.50 4.95 0.87
N ARG A 69 -9.42 4.22 -0.24
CA ARG A 69 -9.89 4.75 -1.53
C ARG A 69 -11.40 4.51 -1.60
N GLY A 70 -12.18 5.57 -1.77
CA GLY A 70 -13.63 5.47 -1.94
C GLY A 70 -14.41 6.59 -1.26
N PRO A 71 -15.75 6.52 -1.28
CA PRO A 71 -16.63 7.54 -0.72
C PRO A 71 -16.59 7.60 0.81
N ASN A 72 -16.14 6.53 1.46
CA ASN A 72 -16.03 6.47 2.91
C ASN A 72 -14.81 7.28 3.37
N LYS A 73 -15.05 8.55 3.68
CA LYS A 73 -14.06 9.40 4.32
C LYS A 73 -13.88 8.98 5.77
N GLU A 74 -12.64 8.98 6.21
CA GLU A 74 -12.30 8.68 7.60
C GLU A 74 -12.81 9.82 8.50
N ASN A 75 -13.42 9.46 9.63
CA ASN A 75 -13.95 10.43 10.57
C ASN A 75 -12.83 11.09 11.40
N SER A 76 -13.18 12.14 12.16
CA SER A 76 -12.21 12.88 13.00
C SER A 76 -11.50 12.00 14.01
N GLU A 77 -12.21 11.04 14.62
CA GLU A 77 -11.65 10.10 15.59
C GLU A 77 -10.59 9.18 14.95
N TRP A 78 -10.85 8.69 13.74
CA TRP A 78 -9.88 7.88 13.01
C TRP A 78 -8.59 8.66 12.78
N TRP A 79 -8.68 9.92 12.31
CA TRP A 79 -7.49 10.77 12.09
C TRP A 79 -6.71 11.01 13.38
N LYS A 80 -7.38 11.25 14.51
CA LYS A 80 -6.73 11.42 15.83
C LYS A 80 -6.03 10.14 16.31
N SER A 81 -6.52 8.97 15.91
CA SER A 81 -5.93 7.68 16.30
C SER A 81 -4.70 7.28 15.46
N ARG A 82 -4.32 8.05 14.43
CA ARG A 82 -3.21 7.70 13.53
C ARG A 82 -1.86 8.10 14.11
N LYS A 83 -0.85 7.25 13.87
CA LYS A 83 0.56 7.54 14.13
C LYS A 83 1.12 8.34 12.97
N VAL A 84 1.13 9.67 13.14
CA VAL A 84 1.66 10.62 12.17
C VAL A 84 3.02 11.11 12.64
N ASP A 85 3.97 11.17 11.71
CA ASP A 85 5.28 11.77 11.92
C ASP A 85 5.34 13.11 11.19
N ILE A 86 5.92 14.13 11.83
CA ILE A 86 6.06 15.49 11.28
C ILE A 86 7.22 15.61 10.28
N THR A 87 8.15 14.66 10.29
CA THR A 87 9.37 14.68 9.47
C THR A 87 9.28 13.82 8.22
N TRP A 88 8.27 12.94 8.12
CA TRP A 88 8.07 12.09 6.95
C TRP A 88 6.60 11.72 6.74
N TRP A 89 6.29 11.30 5.51
CA TRP A 89 4.99 10.75 5.15
C TRP A 89 5.14 9.54 4.23
N ARG A 90 4.19 8.61 4.31
CA ARG A 90 4.16 7.46 3.39
C ARG A 90 3.33 7.75 2.16
N CYS A 91 3.91 7.54 0.98
CA CYS A 91 3.19 7.69 -0.28
C CYS A 91 2.05 6.65 -0.39
N PRO A 92 0.80 7.05 -0.67
CA PRO A 92 -0.35 6.12 -0.76
C PRO A 92 -0.30 5.24 -2.01
N LYS A 93 0.45 5.67 -3.05
CA LYS A 93 0.55 4.97 -4.33
C LYS A 93 1.63 3.91 -4.30
N CYS A 94 2.85 4.25 -3.89
CA CYS A 94 4.01 3.35 -3.95
C CYS A 94 4.56 2.90 -2.58
N LEU A 95 3.94 3.33 -1.47
CA LEU A 95 4.31 2.99 -0.08
C LEU A 95 5.72 3.37 0.36
N SER A 96 6.44 4.15 -0.44
CA SER A 96 7.74 4.67 -0.02
C SER A 96 7.58 5.71 1.08
N ARG A 97 8.43 5.63 2.10
CA ARG A 97 8.60 6.64 3.13
C ARG A 97 9.38 7.82 2.54
N ILE A 98 8.78 9.01 2.59
CA ILE A 98 9.31 10.24 1.98
C ILE A 98 9.54 11.25 3.12
N ALA A 99 10.78 11.72 3.27
CA ALA A 99 11.08 12.81 4.19
C ALA A 99 10.38 14.09 3.72
N ILE A 100 9.92 14.89 4.67
CA ILE A 100 9.37 16.23 4.41
C ILE A 100 10.55 17.18 4.38
N ASP A 101 10.95 17.57 3.18
CA ASP A 101 12.05 18.49 2.92
C ASP A 101 11.53 19.71 2.14
N SER A 102 12.45 20.51 1.59
CA SER A 102 12.12 21.70 0.79
C SER A 102 11.30 21.41 -0.48
N LYS A 103 11.26 20.16 -0.97
CA LYS A 103 10.40 19.74 -2.09
C LYS A 103 8.96 19.46 -1.65
N GLY A 104 8.67 19.63 -0.34
CA GLY A 104 7.35 19.59 0.25
C GLY A 104 6.74 18.19 0.25
N PHE A 105 5.48 18.10 -0.18
CA PHE A 105 4.65 16.90 -0.04
C PHE A 105 4.58 16.06 -1.32
N GLN A 106 5.61 16.06 -2.16
CA GLN A 106 5.63 15.27 -3.40
C GLN A 106 6.50 14.02 -3.28
N CYS A 107 5.95 12.87 -3.68
CA CYS A 107 6.69 11.61 -3.66
C CYS A 107 7.81 11.61 -4.71
N ALA A 108 9.06 11.42 -4.27
CA ALA A 108 10.21 11.39 -5.17
C ALA A 108 10.12 10.29 -6.26
N LYS A 109 9.52 9.13 -5.94
CA LYS A 109 9.45 7.95 -6.83
C LYS A 109 8.34 8.02 -7.87
N CYS A 110 7.12 8.38 -7.47
CA CYS A 110 5.94 8.28 -8.35
C CYS A 110 5.21 9.62 -8.57
N LYS A 111 5.79 10.71 -8.04
CA LYS A 111 5.30 12.10 -8.18
C LYS A 111 3.92 12.37 -7.60
N THR A 112 3.29 11.37 -6.96
CA THR A 112 2.05 11.57 -6.20
C THR A 112 2.28 12.55 -5.05
N THR A 113 1.38 13.53 -4.93
CA THR A 113 1.40 14.49 -3.83
C THR A 113 0.60 13.97 -2.63
N CYS A 114 1.05 14.22 -1.41
CA CYS A 114 0.35 13.85 -0.18
C CYS A 114 -1.04 14.50 -0.14
N GLU A 115 -2.03 13.81 0.38
CA GLU A 115 -3.40 14.32 0.49
C GLU A 115 -3.48 15.52 1.45
N PRO A 116 -4.27 16.57 1.15
CA PRO A 116 -4.36 17.77 1.99
C PRO A 116 -4.70 17.49 3.46
N GLU A 117 -5.60 16.55 3.72
CA GLU A 117 -6.01 16.12 5.06
C GLU A 117 -4.83 15.57 5.87
N ARG A 118 -3.94 14.83 5.21
CA ARG A 118 -2.73 14.27 5.84
C ARG A 118 -1.67 15.34 6.08
N ARG A 119 -1.57 16.33 5.19
CA ARG A 119 -0.66 17.48 5.38
C ARG A 119 -1.03 18.29 6.61
N LYS A 120 -2.34 18.45 6.89
CA LYS A 120 -2.83 19.18 8.08
C LYS A 120 -2.45 18.55 9.42
N LEU A 121 -2.02 17.29 9.41
CA LEU A 121 -1.58 16.58 10.61
C LEU A 121 -0.07 16.74 10.88
N ARG A 122 0.62 17.57 10.09
CA ARG A 122 2.08 17.72 10.09
C ARG A 122 2.49 19.17 10.06
#